data_AF-A0A5C7HDV7-F1
#
_entry.id   AF-A0A5C7HDV7-F1
#
_cell.length_a   1.000
_cell.length_b   1.000
_cell.length_c   1.000
_cell.angle_alpha   90.00
_cell.angle_beta   90.00
_cell.angle_gamma   90.00
#
_symmetry.space_group_name_H-M   'P 1'
#
loop_
_entity.id
_entity.type
_entity.pdbx_description
1 polymer ?
#
loop_
_entity_poly.entity_id
_entity_poly.type
_entity_poly.pdbx_seq_one_letter_code
_entity_poly.pdbx_strand_id
1 'polypeptide(L)'
;MAIHHIGLLTIFFLLVSDHLAMANNNNQLIASSCQLVFDSIPYCFDYLMGDYFKPSNKCCNHVKKLNMITKHRKGNAQRFCFCIEIMTKGTQPPMIASRIQQLPIRCNTHLSFPISDSMDCSNLWISQCWRVRESKYCEEVFNDFLPCMDYVGGLTPKTPRECCNGIQKINKMASLQKEAPGKICRCIEDVAHDFNFQFNVARIESLSKDCHILRSFPISMAMDCSK
;
A
#
# COMPACT_ATOMS: atom_id res chain seq x y z
N MET A 1 32.26 -26.11 -44.46
CA MET A 1 30.94 -26.39 -43.88
C MET A 1 30.90 -25.88 -42.45
N ALA A 2 30.56 -24.61 -42.26
CA ALA A 2 30.42 -24.01 -40.92
C ALA A 2 29.51 -22.77 -40.99
N ILE A 3 28.34 -22.93 -41.62
CA ILE A 3 27.34 -21.83 -41.75
C ILE A 3 25.98 -22.25 -41.14
N HIS A 4 25.81 -23.51 -40.72
CA HIS A 4 24.53 -24.00 -40.18
C HIS A 4 24.37 -23.95 -38.65
N HIS A 5 25.39 -23.55 -37.88
CA HIS A 5 25.31 -23.50 -36.41
C HIS A 5 25.03 -22.10 -35.83
N ILE A 6 25.12 -21.04 -36.63
CA ILE A 6 24.89 -19.66 -36.14
C ILE A 6 23.40 -19.30 -36.17
N GLY A 7 22.61 -19.88 -37.09
CA GLY A 7 21.18 -19.61 -37.23
C GLY A 7 20.28 -20.21 -36.14
N LEU A 8 20.73 -21.25 -35.42
CA LEU A 8 19.97 -21.87 -34.32
C LEU A 8 20.13 -21.11 -32.99
N LEU A 9 21.27 -20.47 -32.78
CA LEU A 9 21.52 -19.63 -31.60
C LEU A 9 20.73 -18.32 -31.65
N THR A 10 20.57 -17.71 -32.82
CA THR A 10 19.79 -16.47 -32.98
C THR A 10 18.29 -16.69 -32.82
N ILE A 11 17.76 -17.87 -33.18
CA ILE A 11 16.35 -18.21 -32.97
C ILE A 11 16.06 -18.45 -31.49
N PHE A 12 17.02 -19.00 -30.73
CA PHE A 12 16.87 -19.17 -29.28
C PHE A 12 16.85 -17.82 -28.53
N PHE A 13 17.56 -16.80 -29.04
CA PHE A 13 17.50 -15.44 -28.48
C PHE A 13 16.19 -14.69 -28.77
N LEU A 14 15.45 -15.07 -29.82
CA LEU A 14 14.14 -14.45 -30.13
C LEU A 14 12.98 -15.05 -29.32
N LEU A 15 13.16 -16.20 -28.66
CA LEU A 15 12.14 -16.84 -27.82
C LEU A 15 12.26 -16.52 -26.32
N VAL A 16 13.26 -15.73 -25.90
CA VAL A 16 13.37 -15.21 -24.52
C VAL A 16 12.86 -13.76 -24.42
N SER A 17 12.04 -13.32 -25.38
CA SER A 17 11.44 -11.97 -25.39
C SER A 17 10.04 -11.90 -24.79
N ASP A 18 9.52 -12.98 -24.22
CA ASP A 18 8.19 -13.02 -23.59
C ASP A 18 8.31 -13.41 -22.12
N HIS A 19 8.83 -12.51 -21.28
CA HIS A 19 8.47 -12.41 -19.85
C HIS A 19 9.07 -11.14 -19.23
N LEU A 20 8.63 -9.97 -19.69
CA LEU A 20 8.35 -8.91 -18.73
C LEU A 20 6.90 -9.10 -18.32
N ALA A 21 6.73 -9.79 -17.18
CA ALA A 21 5.47 -9.80 -16.46
C ALA A 21 4.97 -8.36 -16.37
N MET A 22 3.81 -8.09 -16.94
CA MET A 22 3.09 -6.85 -16.69
C MET A 22 2.76 -6.83 -15.20
N ALA A 23 3.57 -6.11 -14.41
CA ALA A 23 3.21 -5.82 -13.04
C ALA A 23 1.83 -5.16 -13.04
N ASN A 24 0.89 -5.75 -12.31
CA ASN A 24 -0.46 -5.25 -12.15
C ASN A 24 -0.40 -3.76 -11.73
N ASN A 25 -1.04 -2.87 -12.49
CA ASN A 25 -0.97 -1.43 -12.24
C ASN A 25 -1.52 -1.01 -10.87
N ASN A 26 -2.24 -1.88 -10.13
CA ASN A 26 -2.65 -1.66 -8.72
C ASN A 26 -1.47 -1.67 -7.72
N ASN A 27 -0.34 -2.28 -8.12
CA ASN A 27 0.87 -2.22 -7.32
C ASN A 27 1.54 -0.85 -7.42
N GLN A 28 1.19 0.00 -8.40
CA GLN A 28 1.98 1.19 -8.73
C GLN A 28 1.70 2.39 -7.81
N LEU A 29 0.47 2.59 -7.33
CA LEU A 29 0.15 3.69 -6.41
C LEU A 29 0.36 3.29 -4.94
N ILE A 30 0.04 2.04 -4.58
CA ILE A 30 0.53 1.45 -3.32
C ILE A 30 2.05 1.54 -3.31
N ALA A 31 2.74 1.21 -4.42
CA ALA A 31 4.17 1.48 -4.54
C ALA A 31 4.51 2.96 -4.39
N SER A 32 3.79 3.91 -5.01
CA SER A 32 4.12 5.35 -4.87
C SER A 32 3.99 5.88 -3.42
N SER A 33 2.95 5.44 -2.70
CA SER A 33 2.71 5.82 -1.30
C SER A 33 3.60 5.02 -0.33
N CYS A 34 3.96 3.80 -0.68
CA CYS A 34 4.91 3.00 0.07
C CYS A 34 6.34 3.15 -0.43
N GLN A 35 6.60 4.02 -1.41
CA GLN A 35 7.85 4.01 -2.18
C GLN A 35 9.05 4.18 -1.26
N LEU A 36 8.94 5.11 -0.32
CA LEU A 36 9.96 5.33 0.68
C LEU A 36 10.27 4.06 1.49
N VAL A 37 9.25 3.30 1.90
CA VAL A 37 9.39 2.04 2.63
C VAL A 37 9.96 0.96 1.70
N PHE A 38 9.42 0.87 0.48
CA PHE A 38 9.79 -0.08 -0.57
C PHE A 38 11.24 0.08 -1.03
N ASP A 39 11.76 1.30 -1.05
CA ASP A 39 13.15 1.57 -1.35
C ASP A 39 14.06 1.37 -0.14
N SER A 40 13.53 1.48 1.08
CA SER A 40 14.33 1.52 2.30
C SER A 40 14.53 0.14 2.93
N ILE A 41 13.44 -0.62 3.11
CA ILE A 41 13.41 -1.86 3.89
C ILE A 41 14.16 -3.03 3.22
N PRO A 42 14.16 -3.20 1.87
CA PRO A 42 14.88 -4.30 1.25
C PRO A 42 16.37 -4.36 1.57
N TYR A 43 17.01 -3.22 1.86
CA TYR A 43 18.42 -3.20 2.29
C TYR A 43 18.68 -3.94 3.61
N CYS A 44 17.63 -4.23 4.38
CA CYS A 44 17.68 -4.94 5.64
C CYS A 44 17.36 -6.45 5.51
N PHE A 45 16.81 -6.91 4.38
CA PHE A 45 16.31 -8.28 4.22
C PHE A 45 17.40 -9.33 4.45
N ASP A 46 18.56 -9.17 3.84
CA ASP A 46 19.75 -10.01 4.05
C ASP A 46 20.08 -10.25 5.55
N TYR A 47 19.87 -9.25 6.41
CA TYR A 47 20.07 -9.41 7.85
C TYR A 47 18.84 -10.01 8.54
N LEU A 48 17.64 -9.57 8.15
CA LEU A 48 16.37 -9.99 8.75
C LEU A 48 16.06 -11.46 8.46
N MET A 49 16.47 -11.98 7.31
CA MET A 49 16.31 -13.38 6.89
C MET A 49 17.48 -14.26 7.35
N GLY A 50 18.55 -13.66 7.87
CA GLY A 50 19.67 -14.40 8.47
C GLY A 50 20.81 -14.73 7.53
N ASP A 51 20.82 -14.22 6.30
CA ASP A 51 21.92 -14.38 5.34
C ASP A 51 23.22 -13.72 5.86
N TYR A 52 23.07 -12.66 6.67
CA TYR A 52 24.20 -11.95 7.28
C TYR A 52 24.04 -11.76 8.79
N PHE A 53 25.18 -11.78 9.49
CA PHE A 53 25.22 -11.61 10.95
C PHE A 53 24.99 -10.17 11.41
N LYS A 54 25.19 -9.17 10.55
CA LYS A 54 25.08 -7.74 10.86
C LYS A 54 24.29 -7.01 9.76
N PRO A 55 23.48 -5.99 10.11
CA PRO A 55 22.82 -5.16 9.11
C PRO A 55 23.86 -4.35 8.32
N SER A 56 23.55 -4.10 7.05
CA SER A 56 24.38 -3.24 6.20
C SER A 56 24.30 -1.78 6.67
N ASN A 57 25.33 -0.99 6.33
CA ASN A 57 25.28 0.46 6.57
C ASN A 57 24.08 1.12 5.87
N LYS A 58 23.73 0.63 4.66
CA LYS A 58 22.55 1.10 3.93
C LYS A 58 21.25 0.81 4.68
N CYS A 59 21.08 -0.40 5.23
CA CYS A 59 19.95 -0.73 6.09
C CYS A 59 19.84 0.25 7.27
N CYS A 60 20.92 0.41 8.02
CA CYS A 60 20.91 1.28 9.20
C CYS A 60 20.62 2.76 8.85
N ASN A 61 21.15 3.26 7.74
CA ASN A 61 20.88 4.62 7.28
C ASN A 61 19.40 4.81 6.89
N HIS A 62 18.81 3.83 6.21
CA HIS A 62 17.40 3.86 5.86
C HIS A 62 16.49 3.75 7.09
N VAL A 63 16.78 2.86 8.05
CA VAL A 63 16.02 2.78 9.31
C VAL A 63 16.04 4.12 10.06
N LYS A 64 17.21 4.77 10.15
CA LYS A 64 17.33 6.11 10.76
C LYS A 64 16.49 7.15 10.00
N LYS A 65 16.54 7.15 8.67
CA LYS A 65 15.73 8.04 7.81
C LYS A 65 14.24 7.83 8.06
N LEU A 66 13.79 6.58 8.07
CA LEU A 66 12.40 6.25 8.35
C LEU A 66 11.99 6.73 9.75
N ASN A 67 12.78 6.49 10.80
CA ASN A 67 12.49 6.98 12.15
C ASN A 67 12.34 8.50 12.22
N MET A 68 13.18 9.26 11.50
CA MET A 68 13.04 10.72 11.43
C MET A 68 11.69 11.09 10.82
N ILE A 69 11.34 10.49 9.67
CA ILE A 69 10.08 10.76 8.97
C ILE A 69 8.87 10.36 9.81
N THR A 70 8.94 9.23 10.51
CA THR A 70 7.87 8.78 11.41
C THR A 70 7.57 9.80 12.51
N LYS A 71 8.57 10.54 13.00
CA LYS A 71 8.39 11.58 14.03
C LYS A 71 7.82 12.89 13.49
N HIS A 72 8.02 13.19 12.20
CA HIS A 72 7.62 14.47 11.63
C HIS A 72 6.11 14.65 11.48
N ARG A 73 5.34 13.57 11.32
CA ARG A 73 3.88 13.62 11.12
C ARG A 73 3.18 12.46 11.82
N LYS A 74 2.10 12.76 12.55
CA LYS A 74 1.15 11.75 13.04
C LYS A 74 0.57 11.00 11.83
N GLY A 75 0.45 9.67 11.91
CA GLY A 75 0.02 8.81 10.80
C GLY A 75 1.15 8.11 10.04
N ASN A 76 2.40 8.60 10.12
CA ASN A 76 3.51 7.98 9.38
C ASN A 76 3.89 6.59 9.91
N ALA A 77 3.75 6.35 11.22
CA ALA A 77 4.02 5.03 11.80
C ALA A 77 3.03 3.98 11.26
N GLN A 78 1.78 4.39 11.10
CA GLN A 78 0.68 3.59 10.58
C GLN A 78 0.87 3.31 9.09
N ARG A 79 1.18 4.35 8.30
CA ARG A 79 1.55 4.20 6.89
C ARG A 79 2.71 3.24 6.72
N PHE A 80 3.77 3.38 7.53
CA PHE A 80 4.94 2.51 7.40
C PHE A 80 4.62 1.07 7.81
N CYS A 81 3.84 0.87 8.87
CA CYS A 81 3.32 -0.45 9.23
C CYS A 81 2.62 -1.09 8.02
N PHE A 82 1.60 -0.41 7.47
CA PHE A 82 0.80 -0.90 6.35
C PHE A 82 1.67 -1.27 5.14
N CYS A 83 2.61 -0.40 4.78
CA CYS A 83 3.54 -0.65 3.69
C CYS A 83 4.44 -1.86 3.95
N ILE A 84 4.93 -2.03 5.19
CA ILE A 84 5.77 -3.18 5.55
C ILE A 84 4.93 -4.45 5.52
N GLU A 85 3.72 -4.46 6.10
CA GLU A 85 2.80 -5.59 6.05
C GLU A 85 2.59 -6.08 4.61
N ILE A 86 2.25 -5.16 3.69
CA ILE A 86 2.07 -5.50 2.26
C ILE A 86 3.34 -6.08 1.66
N MET A 87 4.49 -5.47 1.93
CA MET A 87 5.78 -5.91 1.37
C MET A 87 6.17 -7.30 1.85
N THR A 88 5.93 -7.59 3.13
CA THR A 88 6.45 -8.81 3.79
C THR A 88 5.46 -9.96 3.77
N LYS A 89 4.20 -9.72 3.39
CA LYS A 89 3.16 -10.74 3.33
C LYS A 89 3.49 -11.78 2.27
N GLY A 90 3.66 -13.02 2.71
CA GLY A 90 3.99 -14.14 1.83
C GLY A 90 5.47 -14.22 1.41
N THR A 91 6.35 -13.41 2.01
CA THR A 91 7.80 -13.52 1.79
C THR A 91 8.33 -14.86 2.34
N GLN A 92 9.17 -15.52 1.55
CA GLN A 92 9.90 -16.73 1.95
C GLN A 92 11.40 -16.55 1.63
N PRO A 93 12.31 -16.85 2.57
CA PRO A 93 12.06 -17.30 3.95
C PRO A 93 11.46 -16.19 4.84
N PRO A 94 10.77 -16.55 5.94
CA PRO A 94 10.25 -15.59 6.89
C PRO A 94 11.38 -14.81 7.57
N MET A 95 11.06 -13.61 8.07
CA MET A 95 12.01 -12.82 8.84
C MET A 95 12.21 -13.42 10.23
N ILE A 96 13.45 -13.43 10.70
CA ILE A 96 13.80 -14.00 12.00
C ILE A 96 13.47 -12.98 13.10
N ALA A 97 12.50 -13.30 13.97
CA ALA A 97 12.05 -12.42 15.05
C ALA A 97 13.19 -11.88 15.94
N SER A 98 14.20 -12.71 16.25
CA SER A 98 15.36 -12.27 17.04
C SER A 98 16.24 -11.26 16.30
N ARG A 99 16.30 -11.31 14.96
CA ARG A 99 17.01 -10.32 14.12
C ARG A 99 16.24 -9.00 14.08
N ILE A 100 14.92 -9.05 13.94
CA ILE A 100 14.06 -7.86 14.03
C ILE A 100 14.31 -7.10 15.34
N GLN A 101 14.30 -7.80 16.48
CA GLN A 101 14.54 -7.20 17.81
C GLN A 101 15.96 -6.62 17.95
N GLN A 102 16.95 -7.28 17.34
CA GLN A 102 18.34 -6.82 17.40
C GLN A 102 18.66 -5.67 16.44
N LEU A 103 17.88 -5.50 15.36
CA LEU A 103 18.12 -4.48 14.34
C LEU A 103 18.35 -3.07 14.92
N PRO A 104 17.46 -2.49 15.76
CA PRO A 104 17.66 -1.15 16.31
C PRO A 104 18.95 -1.05 17.16
N ILE A 105 19.24 -2.09 17.95
CA ILE A 105 20.45 -2.17 18.78
C ILE A 105 21.70 -2.18 17.90
N ARG A 106 21.72 -3.02 16.85
CA ARG A 106 22.85 -3.15 15.91
C ARG A 106 23.07 -1.90 15.07
N CYS A 107 22.00 -1.16 14.76
CA CYS A 107 22.07 0.09 14.02
C CYS A 107 22.27 1.33 14.91
N ASN A 108 22.37 1.16 16.23
CA ASN A 108 22.43 2.23 17.23
C ASN A 108 21.31 3.27 17.01
N THR A 109 20.07 2.78 17.00
CA THR A 109 18.85 3.56 16.78
C THR A 109 17.70 2.94 17.57
N HIS A 110 16.54 3.59 17.55
CA HIS A 110 15.25 3.00 17.97
C HIS A 110 14.47 2.55 16.74
N LEU A 111 13.28 2.00 16.94
CA LEU A 111 12.35 1.68 15.86
C LEU A 111 11.02 2.37 16.16
N SER A 112 10.59 3.31 15.31
CA SER A 112 9.37 4.11 15.49
C SER A 112 8.12 3.52 14.81
N PHE A 113 8.27 2.36 14.15
CA PHE A 113 7.24 1.65 13.41
C PHE A 113 7.55 0.15 13.47
N PRO A 114 6.58 -0.77 13.46
CA PRO A 114 6.89 -2.20 13.52
C PRO A 114 7.57 -2.70 12.24
N ILE A 115 8.35 -3.77 12.36
CA ILE A 115 8.85 -4.60 11.24
C ILE A 115 8.55 -6.06 11.63
N SER A 116 7.83 -6.80 10.80
CA SER A 116 7.41 -8.19 11.01
C SER A 116 6.69 -8.70 9.77
N ASP A 117 6.88 -9.96 9.43
CA ASP A 117 6.17 -10.67 8.35
C ASP A 117 4.76 -11.12 8.77
N SER A 118 4.45 -10.96 10.05
CA SER A 118 3.20 -11.36 10.71
C SER A 118 2.56 -10.21 11.50
N MET A 119 2.98 -8.96 11.25
CA MET A 119 2.28 -7.81 11.83
C MET A 119 0.86 -7.71 11.28
N ASP A 120 -0.08 -7.41 12.16
CA ASP A 120 -1.41 -6.97 11.81
C ASP A 120 -1.51 -5.46 12.07
N CYS A 121 -1.36 -4.67 11.00
CA CYS A 121 -1.42 -3.22 11.12
C CYS A 121 -2.83 -2.69 11.36
N SER A 122 -3.85 -3.54 11.27
CA SER A 122 -5.26 -3.19 11.53
C SER A 122 -5.45 -2.69 12.96
N ASN A 123 -4.68 -3.22 13.92
CA ASN A 123 -4.71 -2.79 15.32
C ASN A 123 -3.93 -1.49 15.60
N LEU A 124 -2.95 -1.14 14.77
CA LEU A 124 -2.22 0.13 14.89
C LEU A 124 -3.06 1.32 14.42
N TRP A 125 -4.11 1.06 13.62
CA TRP A 125 -5.12 2.03 13.21
C TRP A 125 -5.99 2.52 14.38
N ILE A 126 -6.12 1.72 15.46
CA ILE A 126 -6.95 2.04 16.63
C ILE A 126 -6.37 3.20 17.45
N SER A 127 -5.05 3.41 17.42
CA SER A 127 -4.39 4.26 18.42
C SER A 127 -4.19 5.73 18.04
N GLN A 128 -4.14 6.11 16.74
CA GLN A 128 -3.75 7.50 16.39
C GLN A 128 -4.39 8.14 15.16
N CYS A 129 -5.21 7.44 14.36
CA CYS A 129 -5.90 8.07 13.21
C CYS A 129 -7.40 8.30 13.41
N TRP A 130 -8.08 7.62 14.35
CA TRP A 130 -9.55 7.71 14.45
C TRP A 130 -10.04 8.25 15.79
N ARG A 131 -10.99 9.19 15.74
CA ARG A 131 -11.72 9.72 16.90
C ARG A 131 -12.69 8.63 17.45
N VAL A 132 -12.15 7.67 18.21
CA VAL A 132 -12.73 6.79 19.28
C VAL A 132 -14.13 6.12 19.10
N ARG A 133 -14.88 6.25 17.99
CA ARG A 133 -16.15 5.50 17.80
C ARG A 133 -16.37 4.78 16.47
N GLU A 134 -15.55 5.00 15.44
CA GLU A 134 -15.78 4.51 14.06
C GLU A 134 -14.66 3.61 13.50
N SER A 135 -13.74 3.12 14.34
CA SER A 135 -12.48 2.51 13.89
C SER A 135 -12.64 1.30 12.96
N LYS A 136 -13.49 0.32 13.32
CA LYS A 136 -13.73 -0.85 12.48
C LYS A 136 -14.46 -0.51 11.18
N TYR A 137 -15.36 0.47 11.25
CA TYR A 137 -16.16 0.88 10.10
C TYR A 137 -15.28 1.51 9.02
N CYS A 138 -14.40 2.44 9.40
CA CYS A 138 -13.49 3.06 8.44
C CYS A 138 -12.40 2.11 7.94
N GLU A 139 -12.01 1.12 8.73
CA GLU A 139 -11.16 0.01 8.29
C GLU A 139 -11.83 -0.79 7.16
N GLU A 140 -13.09 -1.20 7.33
CA GLU A 140 -13.85 -1.91 6.30
C GLU A 140 -13.98 -1.07 5.03
N VAL A 141 -14.29 0.23 5.18
CA VAL A 141 -14.34 1.19 4.06
C VAL A 141 -12.99 1.29 3.36
N PHE A 142 -11.90 1.41 4.11
CA PHE A 142 -10.56 1.53 3.54
C PHE A 142 -10.15 0.27 2.79
N ASN A 143 -10.34 -0.92 3.38
CA ASN A 143 -9.98 -2.18 2.76
C ASN A 143 -10.75 -2.42 1.46
N ASP A 144 -12.03 -2.08 1.43
CA ASP A 144 -12.83 -2.15 0.22
C ASP A 144 -12.49 -1.03 -0.78
N PHE A 145 -12.03 0.14 -0.32
CA PHE A 145 -11.65 1.25 -1.21
C PHE A 145 -10.22 1.15 -1.75
N LEU A 146 -9.33 0.45 -1.06
CA LEU A 146 -7.91 0.33 -1.40
C LEU A 146 -7.65 -0.03 -2.88
N PRO A 147 -8.36 -0.99 -3.50
CA PRO A 147 -8.15 -1.33 -4.90
C PRO A 147 -8.51 -0.20 -5.89
N CYS A 148 -9.24 0.83 -5.44
CA CYS A 148 -9.62 1.97 -6.27
C CYS A 148 -8.57 3.06 -6.32
N MET A 149 -7.67 3.12 -5.34
CA MET A 149 -6.77 4.25 -5.10
C MET A 149 -5.98 4.62 -6.37
N ASP A 150 -5.44 3.65 -7.09
CA ASP A 150 -4.65 3.88 -8.31
C ASP A 150 -5.46 4.54 -9.43
N TYR A 151 -6.70 4.07 -9.62
CA TYR A 151 -7.60 4.61 -10.63
C TYR A 151 -8.08 6.01 -10.26
N VAL A 152 -8.56 6.19 -9.03
CA VAL A 152 -9.07 7.51 -8.57
C VAL A 152 -7.95 8.53 -8.41
N GLY A 153 -6.69 8.10 -8.27
CA GLY A 153 -5.50 8.96 -8.34
C GLY A 153 -5.05 9.29 -9.77
N GLY A 154 -5.67 8.69 -10.79
CA GLY A 154 -5.33 8.91 -12.19
C GLY A 154 -4.08 8.19 -12.68
N LEU A 155 -3.57 7.20 -11.94
CA LEU A 155 -2.41 6.42 -12.34
C LEU A 155 -2.77 5.28 -13.28
N THR A 156 -4.04 4.84 -13.30
CA THR A 156 -4.50 3.80 -14.22
C THR A 156 -5.61 4.29 -15.16
N PRO A 157 -5.61 3.82 -16.42
CA PRO A 157 -6.59 4.28 -17.39
C PRO A 157 -7.96 3.61 -17.24
N LYS A 158 -8.03 2.47 -16.54
CA LYS A 158 -9.23 1.64 -16.38
C LYS A 158 -9.45 1.29 -14.92
N THR A 159 -10.71 1.27 -14.49
CA THR A 159 -11.10 0.86 -13.14
C THR A 159 -10.86 -0.64 -12.95
N PRO A 160 -10.12 -1.07 -11.91
CA PRO A 160 -9.95 -2.48 -11.58
C PRO A 160 -11.28 -3.13 -11.18
N ARG A 161 -11.44 -4.44 -11.44
CA ARG A 161 -12.66 -5.17 -11.04
C ARG A 161 -12.81 -5.20 -9.51
N GLU A 162 -11.70 -5.36 -8.81
CA GLU A 162 -11.62 -5.37 -7.36
C GLU A 162 -12.05 -4.02 -6.77
N CYS A 163 -11.73 -2.91 -7.46
CA CYS A 163 -12.23 -1.60 -7.09
C CYS A 163 -13.76 -1.55 -7.17
N CYS A 164 -14.33 -1.99 -8.29
CA CYS A 164 -15.79 -2.00 -8.43
C CYS A 164 -16.46 -2.90 -7.38
N ASN A 165 -15.90 -4.08 -7.09
CA ASN A 165 -16.40 -4.95 -6.02
C ASN A 165 -16.37 -4.26 -4.65
N GLY A 166 -15.28 -3.54 -4.37
CA GLY A 166 -15.13 -2.74 -3.17
C GLY A 166 -16.17 -1.62 -3.06
N ILE A 167 -16.32 -0.83 -4.13
CA ILE A 167 -17.34 0.23 -4.20
C ILE A 167 -18.75 -0.35 -4.03
N GLN A 168 -19.06 -1.52 -4.57
CA GLN A 168 -20.37 -2.17 -4.35
C GLN A 168 -20.61 -2.49 -2.88
N LYS A 169 -19.61 -3.02 -2.17
CA LYS A 169 -19.73 -3.28 -0.73
C LYS A 169 -19.91 -1.99 0.07
N ILE A 170 -19.12 -0.96 -0.24
CA ILE A 170 -19.25 0.36 0.39
C ILE A 170 -20.62 0.98 0.10
N ASN A 171 -21.14 0.85 -1.12
CA ASN A 171 -22.46 1.33 -1.50
C ASN A 171 -23.58 0.60 -0.73
N LYS A 172 -23.39 -0.71 -0.50
CA LYS A 172 -24.28 -1.48 0.37
C LYS A 172 -24.19 -0.96 1.81
N MET A 173 -23.00 -0.72 2.35
CA MET A 173 -22.82 -0.13 3.69
C MET A 173 -23.52 1.22 3.82
N ALA A 174 -23.39 2.08 2.81
CA ALA A 174 -24.04 3.39 2.74
C ALA A 174 -25.58 3.30 2.76
N SER A 175 -26.15 2.24 2.19
CA SER A 175 -27.61 2.06 2.12
C SER A 175 -28.25 1.55 3.43
N LEU A 176 -27.45 1.05 4.38
CA LEU A 176 -27.97 0.41 5.59
C LEU A 176 -28.40 1.42 6.67
N GLN A 177 -27.80 2.60 6.71
CA GLN A 177 -28.06 3.62 7.76
C GLN A 177 -28.02 5.02 7.17
N LYS A 178 -28.85 5.93 7.69
CA LYS A 178 -28.94 7.32 7.20
C LYS A 178 -27.62 8.08 7.32
N GLU A 179 -26.84 7.81 8.37
CA GLU A 179 -25.57 8.48 8.64
C GLU A 179 -24.38 7.83 7.92
N ALA A 180 -24.55 6.64 7.31
CA ALA A 180 -23.47 5.87 6.72
C ALA A 180 -22.73 6.59 5.58
N PRO A 181 -23.40 7.29 4.63
CA PRO A 181 -22.71 8.03 3.57
C PRO A 181 -21.70 9.06 4.10
N GLY A 182 -22.11 9.87 5.09
CA GLY A 182 -21.24 10.86 5.71
C GLY A 182 -20.07 10.22 6.48
N LYS A 183 -20.28 9.06 7.09
CA LYS A 183 -19.19 8.29 7.75
C LYS A 183 -18.19 7.78 6.72
N ILE A 184 -18.66 7.13 5.66
CA ILE A 184 -17.82 6.63 4.55
C ILE A 184 -17.00 7.77 3.96
N CYS A 185 -17.63 8.91 3.69
CA CYS A 185 -16.95 10.10 3.18
C CYS A 185 -15.80 10.54 4.10
N ARG A 186 -16.05 10.69 5.41
CA ARG A 186 -15.00 11.04 6.38
C ARG A 186 -13.90 9.99 6.42
N CYS A 187 -14.25 8.71 6.32
CA CYS A 187 -13.26 7.66 6.30
C CYS A 187 -12.27 7.82 5.12
N ILE A 188 -12.80 8.09 3.93
CA ILE A 188 -12.00 8.26 2.71
C ILE A 188 -11.22 9.60 2.76
N GLU A 189 -11.82 10.66 3.31
CA GLU A 189 -11.17 11.96 3.51
C GLU A 189 -9.94 11.85 4.43
N ASP A 190 -10.09 11.22 5.59
CA ASP A 190 -9.03 11.07 6.58
C ASP A 190 -7.85 10.28 5.99
N VAL A 191 -8.13 9.21 5.24
CA VAL A 191 -7.11 8.46 4.49
C VAL A 191 -6.43 9.35 3.46
N ALA A 192 -7.19 10.11 2.67
CA ALA A 192 -6.59 10.97 1.65
C ALA A 192 -5.65 12.01 2.28
N HIS A 193 -6.08 12.62 3.39
CA HIS A 193 -5.27 13.57 4.16
C HIS A 193 -4.00 12.90 4.72
N ASP A 194 -4.12 11.79 5.44
CA ASP A 194 -3.01 11.15 6.14
C ASP A 194 -1.94 10.61 5.19
N PHE A 195 -2.36 10.09 4.04
CA PHE A 195 -1.44 9.60 3.02
C PHE A 195 -0.94 10.70 2.07
N ASN A 196 -1.43 11.94 2.22
CA ASN A 196 -1.22 13.05 1.28
C ASN A 196 -1.56 12.63 -0.16
N PHE A 197 -2.67 11.92 -0.28
CA PHE A 197 -3.14 11.34 -1.51
C PHE A 197 -3.98 12.38 -2.27
N GLN A 198 -3.70 12.54 -3.56
CA GLN A 198 -4.41 13.47 -4.43
C GLN A 198 -5.31 12.70 -5.37
N PHE A 199 -6.60 13.00 -5.33
CA PHE A 199 -7.54 12.43 -6.27
C PHE A 199 -7.48 13.15 -7.63
N ASN A 200 -7.71 12.40 -8.69
CA ASN A 200 -8.00 12.89 -10.02
C ASN A 200 -9.52 13.02 -10.19
N VAL A 201 -10.01 14.26 -10.33
CA VAL A 201 -11.45 14.57 -10.42
C VAL A 201 -12.14 13.78 -11.55
N ALA A 202 -11.55 13.77 -12.74
CA ALA A 202 -12.14 13.09 -13.89
C ALA A 202 -12.32 11.59 -13.64
N ARG A 203 -11.39 10.96 -12.92
CA ARG A 203 -11.48 9.54 -12.55
C ARG A 203 -12.54 9.26 -11.51
N ILE A 204 -12.68 10.13 -10.51
CA ILE A 204 -13.75 10.00 -9.53
C ILE A 204 -15.12 10.11 -10.19
N GLU A 205 -15.28 11.05 -11.14
CA GLU A 205 -16.53 11.24 -11.88
C GLU A 205 -16.87 10.01 -12.76
N SER A 206 -15.87 9.44 -13.44
CA SER A 206 -16.08 8.25 -14.27
C SER A 206 -16.27 6.95 -13.48
N LEU A 207 -15.79 6.88 -12.23
CA LEU A 207 -15.84 5.65 -11.41
C LEU A 207 -17.24 5.03 -11.32
N SER A 208 -18.28 5.84 -11.09
CA SER A 208 -19.68 5.36 -11.02
C SER A 208 -20.13 4.72 -12.33
N LYS A 209 -19.78 5.36 -13.44
CA LYS A 209 -20.13 4.90 -14.79
C LYS A 209 -19.38 3.61 -15.12
N ASP A 210 -18.08 3.57 -14.84
CA ASP A 210 -17.20 2.43 -15.13
C ASP A 210 -17.57 1.19 -14.31
N CYS A 211 -18.02 1.38 -13.06
CA CYS A 211 -18.48 0.28 -12.22
C CYS A 211 -19.96 -0.04 -12.36
N HIS A 212 -20.72 0.72 -13.16
CA HIS A 212 -22.17 0.61 -13.27
C HIS A 212 -22.91 0.70 -11.93
N ILE A 213 -22.50 1.64 -11.07
CA ILE A 213 -23.04 1.82 -9.72
C ILE A 213 -23.57 3.25 -9.57
N LEU A 214 -24.80 3.36 -9.08
CA LEU A 214 -25.31 4.61 -8.50
C LEU A 214 -24.76 4.73 -7.09
N ARG A 215 -23.74 5.57 -6.92
CA ARG A 215 -23.14 5.82 -5.61
C ARG A 215 -24.09 6.60 -4.72
N SER A 216 -24.30 6.11 -3.49
CA SER A 216 -25.09 6.76 -2.45
C SER A 216 -24.26 7.61 -1.48
N PHE A 217 -22.98 7.81 -1.77
CA PHE A 217 -22.05 8.60 -0.97
C PHE A 217 -21.10 9.42 -1.87
N PRO A 218 -20.68 10.62 -1.43
CA PRO A 218 -19.75 11.44 -2.20
C PRO A 218 -18.31 10.91 -2.08
N ILE A 219 -17.60 10.94 -3.20
CA ILE A 219 -16.13 10.92 -3.27
C ILE A 219 -15.79 12.18 -4.06
N SER A 220 -15.01 13.10 -3.51
CA SER A 220 -14.59 14.32 -4.20
C SER A 220 -13.25 14.83 -3.66
N MET A 221 -12.60 15.76 -4.38
CA MET A 221 -11.37 16.40 -3.90
C MET A 221 -11.59 17.35 -2.71
N ALA A 222 -12.79 17.92 -2.60
CA ALA A 222 -13.19 18.83 -1.52
C ALA A 222 -14.36 18.16 -0.78
N MET A 223 -14.07 17.01 -0.16
CA MET A 223 -15.03 16.14 0.50
C MET A 223 -16.01 16.96 1.35
N ASP A 224 -17.25 17.11 0.87
CA ASP A 224 -18.33 17.70 1.66
C ASP A 224 -19.10 16.58 2.33
N CYS A 225 -18.53 16.02 3.40
CA CYS A 225 -19.10 14.89 4.14
C CYS A 225 -20.33 15.24 4.99
N SER A 226 -20.87 16.46 4.82
CA SER A 226 -22.15 16.88 5.39
C SER A 226 -23.35 16.50 4.53
N LYS A 227 -23.10 16.06 3.28
CA LYS A 227 -24.08 15.62 2.28
C LYS A 227 -24.03 14.12 2.06
#